data_AF-A0A7S0B6Y1-F1
#
_entry.id   AF-A0A7S0B6Y1-F1
#
_cell.length_a   1.000
_cell.length_b   1.000
_cell.length_c   1.000
_cell.angle_alpha   90.00
_cell.angle_beta   90.00
_cell.angle_gamma   90.00
#
_symmetry.space_group_name_H-M   'P 1'
#
loop_
_entity.id
_entity.type
_entity.pdbx_description
1 polymer ?
#
loop_
_entity_poly.entity_id
_entity_poly.type
_entity_poly.pdbx_seq_one_letter_code
_entity_poly.pdbx_strand_id
1 'polypeptide(L)'
;MAATLPKGEEARICEPGGRGLVFPLLEGEQEWNRVLRGILYALALIYLFLGVNIVADKFVGAIETITSSKRRVRQRSTGRLVTVAVWNDTVANLTLLALGSSAPEILLSVVETVRNNFHSGELGPSTIIGSAAFNLFMIIAVCIMAIPSTEIRAIKETSVFAITAVFSLLAYAWLVFIVQISSPDIVDIWEAVLTLALLPVLIYISYAADVGLWPFPAKARGSRASLDAEQP
;
A
#
# COMPACT_ATOMS: atom_id res chain seq x y z
N MET A 1 10.48 23.53 41.60
CA MET A 1 9.18 22.93 41.96
C MET A 1 8.88 21.82 40.97
N ALA A 2 9.13 20.58 41.36
CA ALA A 2 8.77 19.42 40.54
C ALA A 2 7.25 19.25 40.61
N ALA A 3 6.57 19.42 39.48
CA ALA A 3 5.15 19.10 39.37
C ALA A 3 5.01 17.57 39.45
N THR A 4 4.52 17.07 40.57
CA THR A 4 4.11 15.68 40.72
C THR A 4 2.84 15.46 39.89
N LEU A 5 2.97 14.70 38.80
CA LEU A 5 1.84 14.25 37.97
C LEU A 5 0.91 13.32 38.78
N PRO A 6 -0.42 13.41 38.60
CA PRO A 6 -1.38 12.54 39.27
C PRO A 6 -1.21 11.07 38.85
N LYS A 7 -1.43 10.14 39.80
CA LYS A 7 -1.34 8.69 39.58
C LYS A 7 -2.38 8.24 38.55
N GLY A 8 -1.94 7.88 37.34
CA GLY A 8 -2.75 7.21 36.33
C GLY A 8 -2.53 7.63 34.88
N GLU A 9 -1.80 8.72 34.63
CA GLU A 9 -1.51 9.22 33.28
C GLU A 9 -0.04 8.93 32.94
N GLU A 10 0.22 8.16 31.88
CA GLU A 10 1.59 7.98 31.38
C GLU A 10 2.15 9.34 30.95
N ALA A 11 3.31 9.71 31.50
CA ALA A 11 3.94 11.00 31.19
C ALA A 11 4.16 11.12 29.68
N ARG A 12 3.74 12.25 29.08
CA ARG A 12 3.90 12.48 27.64
C ARG A 12 5.38 12.38 27.27
N ILE A 13 5.72 11.97 26.06
CA ILE A 13 7.13 11.83 25.56
C ILE A 13 8.00 13.08 25.85
N CYS A 14 7.36 14.25 25.94
CA CYS A 14 8.02 15.53 26.20
C CYS A 14 8.18 15.90 27.70
N GLU A 15 7.65 15.10 28.62
CA GLU A 15 7.68 15.30 30.07
C GLU A 15 8.74 14.43 30.75
N PRO A 16 9.27 14.85 31.91
CA PRO A 16 10.22 14.03 32.66
C PRO A 16 9.62 12.67 33.01
N GLY A 17 10.26 11.59 32.56
CA GLY A 17 9.78 10.21 32.72
C GLY A 17 8.95 9.65 31.56
N GLY A 18 8.60 10.45 30.55
CA GLY A 18 7.89 9.98 29.35
C GLY A 18 8.81 9.27 28.36
N ARG A 19 8.57 7.99 28.07
CA ARG A 19 9.35 7.20 27.10
C ARG A 19 8.54 7.01 25.82
N GLY A 20 9.12 7.38 24.68
CA GLY A 20 8.59 7.04 23.36
C GLY A 20 9.18 5.74 22.83
N LEU A 21 8.77 5.33 21.62
CA LEU A 21 9.33 4.12 20.98
C LEU A 21 10.85 4.22 20.77
N VAL A 22 11.38 5.36 20.32
CA VAL A 22 12.82 5.50 19.98
C VAL A 22 13.50 6.61 20.75
N PHE A 23 12.77 7.67 21.10
CA PHE A 23 13.27 8.80 21.88
C PHE A 23 12.72 8.79 23.31
N PRO A 24 13.47 9.26 24.31
CA PRO A 24 14.83 9.83 24.25
C PRO A 24 15.93 8.76 24.15
N LEU A 25 17.02 9.08 23.45
CA LEU A 25 18.17 8.16 23.26
C LEU A 25 19.19 8.27 24.40
N LEU A 26 19.26 9.44 25.04
CA LEU A 26 20.20 9.73 26.12
C LEU A 26 19.47 9.95 27.45
N GLU A 27 20.01 9.37 28.53
CA GLU A 27 19.57 9.61 29.90
C GLU A 27 19.91 11.06 30.31
N GLY A 28 19.04 12.01 29.97
CA GLY A 28 19.24 13.46 30.23
C GLY A 28 18.70 14.38 29.13
N GLU A 29 18.33 13.82 27.97
CA GLU A 29 17.76 14.58 26.83
C GLU A 29 16.42 15.26 27.18
N GLN A 30 15.75 14.77 28.23
CA GLN A 30 14.50 15.35 28.73
C GLN A 30 14.68 16.69 29.44
N GLU A 31 15.87 17.00 29.94
CA GLU A 31 16.17 18.24 30.68
C GLU A 31 16.56 19.41 29.76
N TRP A 32 16.77 19.13 28.47
CA TRP A 32 17.16 20.16 27.49
C TRP A 32 16.04 21.16 27.21
N ASN A 33 16.43 22.34 26.72
CA ASN A 33 15.46 23.36 26.31
C ASN A 33 14.48 22.78 25.28
N ARG A 34 13.17 22.92 25.56
CA ARG A 34 12.08 22.37 24.74
C ARG A 34 12.19 22.76 23.26
N VAL A 35 12.62 23.99 22.98
CA VAL A 35 12.78 24.49 21.60
C VAL A 35 13.92 23.79 20.87
N LEU A 36 15.09 23.66 21.52
CA LEU A 36 16.24 22.98 20.95
C LEU A 36 15.94 21.50 20.68
N ARG A 37 15.31 20.82 21.65
CA ARG A 37 14.89 19.42 21.51
C ARG A 37 13.88 19.24 20.38
N GLY A 38 12.90 20.14 20.27
CA GLY A 38 11.92 20.13 19.17
C GLY A 38 12.58 20.25 17.80
N ILE A 39 13.57 21.14 17.64
CA ILE A 39 14.32 21.30 16.39
C ILE A 39 15.14 20.03 16.09
N LEU A 40 15.84 19.48 17.07
CA LEU A 40 16.65 18.27 16.88
C LEU A 40 15.78 17.06 16.50
N TYR A 41 14.64 16.87 17.16
CA TYR A 41 13.69 15.81 16.81
C TYR A 41 13.07 16.05 15.43
N ALA A 42 12.77 17.29 15.05
CA ALA A 42 12.28 17.60 13.70
C ALA A 42 13.34 17.27 12.63
N LEU A 43 14.60 17.63 12.84
CA LEU A 43 15.69 17.28 11.93
C LEU A 43 15.91 15.77 11.84
N ALA A 44 15.86 15.07 12.97
CA ALA A 44 15.95 13.61 13.01
C ALA A 44 14.78 12.94 12.27
N LEU A 45 13.55 13.43 12.46
CA LEU A 45 12.36 12.96 11.75
C LEU A 45 12.50 13.17 10.24
N ILE A 46 12.97 14.34 9.79
CA ILE A 46 13.21 14.61 8.36
C ILE A 46 14.27 13.67 7.80
N TYR A 47 15.36 13.44 8.51
CA TYR A 47 16.43 12.53 8.09
C TYR A 47 15.91 11.09 7.94
N LEU A 48 15.18 10.59 8.93
CA LEU A 48 14.57 9.26 8.90
C LEU A 48 13.53 9.14 7.79
N PHE A 49 12.68 10.15 7.62
CA PHE A 49 11.67 10.20 6.57
C PHE A 49 12.31 10.16 5.18
N LEU A 50 13.36 10.93 4.94
CA LEU A 50 14.09 10.91 3.67
C LEU A 50 14.73 9.54 3.42
N GLY A 51 15.31 8.91 4.45
CA GLY A 51 15.87 7.57 4.36
C GLY A 51 14.82 6.52 3.96
N VAL A 52 13.67 6.51 4.63
CA VAL A 52 12.56 5.60 4.32
C VAL A 52 12.03 5.84 2.90
N ASN A 53 11.89 7.10 2.48
CA ASN A 53 11.42 7.44 1.14
C ASN A 53 12.36 6.91 0.04
N ILE A 54 13.68 7.10 0.19
CA ILE A 54 14.66 6.57 -0.78
C ILE A 54 14.60 5.05 -0.87
N VAL A 55 14.45 4.36 0.26
CA VAL A 55 14.33 2.90 0.28
C VAL A 55 13.03 2.43 -0.39
N ALA A 56 11.91 3.13 -0.13
CA ALA A 56 10.63 2.84 -0.76
C ALA A 56 10.71 2.99 -2.29
N ASP A 57 11.29 4.07 -2.79
CA ASP A 57 11.48 4.30 -4.24
C ASP A 57 12.31 3.18 -4.89
N LYS A 58 13.42 2.79 -4.26
CA LYS A 58 14.24 1.69 -4.77
C LYS A 58 13.50 0.35 -4.74
N PHE A 59 12.68 0.12 -3.72
CA PHE A 59 11.88 -1.09 -3.62
C PHE A 59 10.81 -1.15 -4.72
N VAL A 60 10.06 -0.08 -4.95
CA VAL A 60 9.06 0.00 -6.03
C VAL A 60 9.71 -0.17 -7.40
N GLY A 61 10.86 0.49 -7.66
CA GLY A 61 11.59 0.32 -8.92
C GLY A 61 12.10 -1.11 -9.16
N ALA A 62 12.49 -1.82 -8.09
CA ALA A 62 12.85 -3.23 -8.20
C ALA A 62 11.65 -4.11 -8.56
N ILE A 63 10.48 -3.85 -7.95
CA ILE A 63 9.24 -4.54 -8.28
C ILE A 63 8.83 -4.30 -9.74
N GLU A 64 8.91 -3.06 -10.23
CA GLU A 64 8.59 -2.71 -11.61
C GLU A 64 9.49 -3.47 -12.60
N THR A 65 10.77 -3.64 -12.28
CA THR A 65 11.72 -4.42 -13.07
C THR A 65 11.35 -5.92 -13.10
N ILE A 66 10.88 -6.46 -11.95
CA ILE A 66 10.45 -7.86 -11.86
C ILE A 66 9.16 -8.09 -12.66
N THR A 67 8.19 -7.18 -12.57
CA THR A 67 6.90 -7.32 -13.26
C THR A 67 7.01 -7.11 -14.77
N SER A 68 7.94 -6.25 -15.22
CA SER A 68 8.20 -5.99 -16.64
C SER A 68 9.11 -7.04 -17.32
N SER A 69 9.57 -8.05 -16.58
CA SER A 69 10.44 -9.11 -17.11
C SER A 69 9.78 -9.90 -18.24
N LYS A 70 10.43 -9.92 -19.40
CA LYS A 70 9.97 -10.63 -20.61
C LYS A 70 10.75 -11.93 -20.81
N ARG A 71 10.06 -13.01 -21.19
CA ARG A 71 10.65 -14.32 -21.53
C ARG A 71 10.44 -14.62 -23.00
N ARG A 72 11.52 -15.01 -23.69
CA ARG A 72 11.43 -15.52 -25.08
C ARG A 72 10.99 -16.97 -25.06
N VAL A 73 9.83 -17.25 -25.63
CA VAL A 73 9.29 -18.60 -25.76
C VAL A 73 9.24 -18.95 -27.25
N ARG A 74 9.73 -20.15 -27.58
CA ARG A 74 9.67 -20.66 -28.95
C ARG A 74 8.27 -21.22 -29.19
N GLN A 75 7.54 -20.62 -30.12
CA GLN A 75 6.18 -21.04 -30.41
C GLN A 75 6.21 -22.40 -31.11
N ARG A 76 5.50 -23.40 -30.56
CA ARG A 76 5.49 -24.79 -31.06
C ARG A 76 4.94 -24.92 -32.49
N SER A 77 4.11 -23.99 -32.96
CA SER A 77 3.47 -24.07 -34.28
C SER A 77 4.23 -23.38 -35.42
N THR A 78 4.94 -22.29 -35.16
CA THR A 78 5.61 -21.46 -36.19
C THR A 78 7.13 -21.46 -36.09
N GLY A 79 7.71 -22.05 -35.04
CA GLY A 79 9.16 -22.06 -34.80
C GLY A 79 9.78 -20.70 -34.50
N ARG A 80 8.99 -19.61 -34.55
CA ARG A 80 9.40 -18.23 -34.25
C ARG A 80 9.55 -18.02 -32.74
N LEU A 81 10.55 -17.23 -32.38
CA LEU A 81 10.76 -16.77 -31.01
C LEU A 81 9.84 -15.58 -30.76
N VAL A 82 8.86 -15.76 -29.88
CA VAL A 82 7.97 -14.68 -29.44
C VAL A 82 8.37 -14.28 -28.03
N THR A 83 8.52 -12.99 -27.81
CA THR A 83 8.79 -12.42 -26.50
C THR A 83 7.46 -12.22 -25.79
N VAL A 84 7.23 -12.92 -24.67
CA VAL A 84 6.00 -12.78 -23.87
C VAL A 84 6.36 -12.26 -22.47
N ALA A 85 5.53 -11.40 -21.91
CA ALA A 85 5.66 -11.01 -20.50
C ALA A 85 5.50 -12.25 -19.61
N VAL A 86 6.31 -12.34 -18.57
CA VAL A 86 6.23 -13.47 -17.60
C VAL A 86 5.00 -13.32 -16.72
N TRP A 87 4.68 -12.09 -16.34
CA TRP A 87 3.56 -11.75 -15.48
C TRP A 87 2.36 -11.30 -16.30
N ASN A 88 1.15 -11.62 -15.80
CA ASN A 88 -0.07 -11.01 -16.29
C ASN A 88 -0.17 -9.57 -15.75
N ASP A 89 -0.41 -8.59 -16.62
CA ASP A 89 -0.43 -7.17 -16.26
C ASP A 89 -1.43 -6.87 -15.13
N THR A 90 -2.63 -7.47 -15.16
CA THR A 90 -3.65 -7.30 -14.12
C THR A 90 -3.18 -7.87 -12.78
N VAL A 91 -2.62 -9.08 -12.77
CA VAL A 91 -2.09 -9.69 -11.54
C VAL A 91 -0.91 -8.89 -11.00
N ALA A 92 0.03 -8.47 -11.85
CA ALA A 92 1.20 -7.69 -11.45
C ALA A 92 0.80 -6.34 -10.82
N ASN A 93 -0.14 -5.64 -11.43
CA ASN A 93 -0.64 -4.34 -10.95
C ASN A 93 -1.36 -4.46 -9.61
N LEU A 94 -2.28 -5.43 -9.48
CA LEU A 94 -3.10 -5.60 -8.28
C LEU A 94 -2.32 -6.18 -7.09
N THR A 95 -1.18 -6.82 -7.33
CA THR A 95 -0.41 -7.50 -6.29
C THR A 95 0.92 -6.82 -6.03
N LEU A 96 1.93 -7.12 -6.84
CA LEU A 96 3.31 -6.73 -6.60
C LEU A 96 3.48 -5.22 -6.62
N LEU A 97 2.92 -4.53 -7.61
CA LEU A 97 3.04 -3.07 -7.72
C LEU A 97 2.28 -2.35 -6.61
N ALA A 98 1.05 -2.78 -6.31
CA ALA A 98 0.27 -2.22 -5.20
C ALA A 98 0.95 -2.45 -3.84
N LEU A 99 1.43 -3.68 -3.59
CA LEU A 99 2.16 -4.03 -2.37
C LEU A 99 3.48 -3.29 -2.27
N GLY A 100 4.17 -3.07 -3.39
CA GLY A 100 5.41 -2.31 -3.48
C GLY A 100 5.26 -0.90 -2.90
N SER A 101 4.19 -0.21 -3.30
CA SER A 101 3.89 1.16 -2.85
C SER A 101 3.53 1.22 -1.35
N SER A 102 2.77 0.24 -0.84
CA SER A 102 2.33 0.23 0.57
C SER A 102 3.25 -0.54 1.52
N ALA A 103 4.33 -1.16 1.04
CA ALA A 103 5.22 -1.99 1.86
C ALA A 103 5.83 -1.24 3.07
N PRO A 104 6.29 0.02 2.97
CA PRO A 104 6.82 0.75 4.12
C PRO A 104 5.76 0.96 5.22
N GLU A 105 4.52 1.26 4.82
CA GLU A 105 3.39 1.51 5.72
C GLU A 105 2.95 0.24 6.45
N ILE A 106 2.91 -0.88 5.72
CA ILE A 106 2.61 -2.20 6.28
C ILE A 106 3.72 -2.61 7.25
N LEU A 107 4.99 -2.43 6.88
CA LEU A 107 6.12 -2.77 7.74
C LEU A 107 6.10 -1.96 9.03
N LEU A 108 5.82 -0.66 8.95
CA LEU A 108 5.67 0.20 10.13
C LEU A 108 4.57 -0.30 11.06
N SER A 109 3.39 -0.60 10.50
CA SER A 109 2.24 -1.13 11.26
C SER A 109 2.56 -2.46 11.96
N VAL A 110 3.30 -3.36 11.28
CA VAL A 110 3.72 -4.64 11.86
C VAL A 110 4.74 -4.42 12.99
N VAL A 111 5.75 -3.59 12.78
CA VAL A 111 6.76 -3.29 13.81
C VAL A 111 6.14 -2.64 15.03
N GLU A 112 5.21 -1.71 14.84
CA GLU A 112 4.47 -1.07 15.93
C GLU A 112 3.65 -2.09 16.72
N THR A 113 2.87 -2.93 16.04
CA THR A 113 2.02 -3.94 16.68
C THR A 113 2.83 -4.97 17.46
N VAL A 114 3.93 -5.48 16.89
CA VAL A 114 4.80 -6.47 17.55
C VAL A 114 5.47 -5.86 18.78
N ARG A 115 5.89 -4.60 18.69
CA ARG A 115 6.60 -3.92 19.78
C ARG A 115 5.66 -3.47 20.91
N ASN A 116 4.38 -3.26 20.60
CA ASN A 116 3.34 -2.85 21.55
C ASN A 116 2.56 -4.05 22.14
N ASN A 117 3.22 -5.20 22.33
CA ASN A 117 2.60 -6.42 22.88
C ASN A 117 1.31 -6.86 22.16
N PHE A 118 1.25 -6.75 20.82
CA PHE A 118 0.08 -7.05 20.00
C PHE A 118 -1.13 -6.11 20.19
N HIS A 119 -0.93 -4.95 20.81
CA HIS A 119 -1.90 -3.86 20.74
C HIS A 119 -1.64 -3.00 19.51
N SER A 120 -2.68 -2.77 18.70
CA SER A 120 -2.59 -1.83 17.59
C SER A 120 -2.33 -0.43 18.15
N GLY A 121 -1.16 0.14 17.86
CA GLY A 121 -0.92 1.56 18.12
C GLY A 121 -1.84 2.41 17.26
N GLU A 122 -2.13 3.63 17.71
CA GLU A 122 -3.01 4.55 16.98
C GLU A 122 -2.48 4.90 15.59
N LEU A 123 -1.16 4.81 15.37
CA LEU A 123 -0.50 5.20 14.12
C LEU A 123 -0.72 4.18 13.00
N GLY A 124 -0.69 2.87 13.28
CA GLY A 124 -0.82 1.82 12.27
C GLY A 124 -2.14 1.88 11.48
N PRO A 125 -3.31 1.64 12.10
CA PRO A 125 -4.60 1.66 11.42
C PRO A 125 -4.93 3.03 10.78
N SER A 126 -4.61 4.12 11.48
CA SER A 126 -4.87 5.47 10.96
C SER A 126 -4.03 5.81 9.73
N THR A 127 -2.78 5.36 9.67
CA THR A 127 -1.90 5.55 8.50
C THR A 127 -2.41 4.74 7.30
N ILE A 128 -2.80 3.48 7.50
CA ILE A 128 -3.30 2.62 6.42
C ILE A 128 -4.60 3.18 5.81
N ILE A 129 -5.57 3.56 6.67
CA ILE A 129 -6.84 4.10 6.20
C ILE A 129 -6.63 5.49 5.55
N GLY A 130 -5.75 6.30 6.13
CA GLY A 130 -5.40 7.61 5.60
C GLY A 130 -4.75 7.56 4.22
N SER A 131 -3.76 6.66 4.02
CA SER A 131 -3.09 6.50 2.72
C SER A 131 -4.03 5.98 1.64
N ALA A 132 -4.93 5.05 2.00
CA ALA A 132 -5.96 4.55 1.09
C ALA A 132 -6.95 5.64 0.64
N ALA A 133 -7.41 6.49 1.58
CA ALA A 133 -8.27 7.63 1.27
C ALA A 133 -7.55 8.68 0.41
N PHE A 134 -6.28 8.98 0.73
CA PHE A 134 -5.47 9.91 -0.05
C PHE A 134 -5.26 9.43 -1.49
N ASN A 135 -4.99 8.15 -1.69
CA ASN A 135 -4.86 7.56 -3.02
C ASN A 135 -6.17 7.62 -3.83
N LEU A 136 -7.32 7.37 -3.19
CA LEU A 136 -8.61 7.39 -3.88
C LEU A 136 -9.03 8.81 -4.28
N PHE A 137 -8.83 9.81 -3.43
CA PHE A 137 -9.30 11.17 -3.70
C PHE A 137 -8.24 12.04 -4.36
N MET A 138 -7.07 12.15 -3.76
CA MET A 138 -6.06 13.14 -4.18
C MET A 138 -5.28 12.67 -5.40
N ILE A 139 -4.77 11.44 -5.39
CA ILE A 139 -3.98 10.91 -6.52
C ILE A 139 -4.84 10.83 -7.78
N ILE A 140 -6.07 10.31 -7.68
CA ILE A 140 -6.98 10.26 -8.83
C ILE A 140 -7.27 11.66 -9.38
N ALA A 141 -7.54 12.65 -8.50
CA ALA A 141 -7.77 14.03 -8.94
C ALA A 141 -6.57 14.60 -9.69
N VAL A 142 -5.36 14.43 -9.15
CA VAL A 142 -4.12 14.88 -9.81
C VAL A 142 -3.89 14.15 -11.13
N CYS A 143 -4.13 12.84 -11.19
CA CYS A 143 -4.01 12.06 -12.44
C CYS A 143 -4.96 12.55 -13.53
N ILE A 144 -6.18 12.96 -13.18
CA ILE A 144 -7.15 13.53 -14.13
C ILE A 144 -6.73 14.92 -14.59
N MET A 145 -6.26 15.78 -13.66
CA MET A 145 -5.77 17.12 -13.98
C MET A 145 -4.51 17.11 -14.85
N ALA A 146 -3.68 16.07 -14.74
CA ALA A 146 -2.45 15.93 -15.52
C ALA A 146 -2.70 15.57 -16.99
N ILE A 147 -3.93 15.19 -17.37
CA ILE A 147 -4.27 14.86 -18.76
C ILE A 147 -4.44 16.17 -19.55
N PRO A 148 -3.64 16.42 -20.60
CA PRO A 148 -3.81 17.60 -21.43
C PRO A 148 -5.17 17.56 -22.16
N SER A 149 -5.82 18.72 -22.30
CA SER A 149 -7.17 18.85 -22.89
C SER A 149 -7.27 18.40 -24.36
N THR A 150 -6.13 18.11 -25.00
CA THR A 150 -6.02 17.60 -26.37
C THR A 150 -6.10 16.07 -26.46
N GLU A 151 -5.99 15.34 -25.35
CA GLU A 151 -6.01 13.87 -25.31
C GLU A 151 -7.17 13.34 -24.46
N ILE A 152 -7.86 12.31 -24.97
CA ILE A 152 -8.86 11.55 -24.20
C ILE A 152 -8.28 10.19 -23.87
N ARG A 153 -8.19 9.87 -22.57
CA ARG A 153 -7.75 8.55 -22.08
C ARG A 153 -8.95 7.76 -21.60
N ALA A 154 -9.14 6.56 -22.15
CA ALA A 154 -10.21 5.65 -21.76
C ALA A 154 -9.65 4.43 -21.02
N ILE A 155 -10.43 3.90 -20.08
CA ILE A 155 -10.09 2.69 -19.31
C ILE A 155 -10.21 1.48 -20.24
N LYS A 156 -9.11 0.75 -20.44
CA LYS A 156 -9.05 -0.44 -21.32
C LYS A 156 -9.75 -1.66 -20.71
N GLU A 157 -9.57 -1.87 -19.40
CA GLU A 157 -9.99 -3.05 -18.65
C GLU A 157 -11.21 -2.74 -17.76
N THR A 158 -12.37 -2.42 -18.36
CA THR A 158 -13.55 -1.99 -17.59
C THR A 158 -14.13 -3.08 -16.68
N SER A 159 -14.00 -4.35 -17.07
CA SER A 159 -14.47 -5.49 -16.27
C SER A 159 -13.65 -5.67 -15.00
N VAL A 160 -12.31 -5.65 -15.13
CA VAL A 160 -11.39 -5.70 -13.99
C VAL A 160 -11.61 -4.50 -13.07
N PHE A 161 -11.77 -3.30 -13.65
CA PHE A 161 -12.06 -2.08 -12.89
C PHE A 161 -13.33 -2.20 -12.05
N ALA A 162 -14.43 -2.69 -12.63
CA ALA A 162 -15.69 -2.88 -11.90
C ALA A 162 -15.54 -3.87 -10.73
N ILE A 163 -14.84 -5.00 -10.94
CA ILE A 163 -14.57 -5.98 -9.87
C ILE A 163 -13.76 -5.34 -8.75
N THR A 164 -12.68 -4.64 -9.10
CA THR A 164 -11.81 -3.99 -8.10
C THR A 164 -12.53 -2.89 -7.32
N ALA A 165 -13.42 -2.13 -7.95
CA ALA A 165 -14.22 -1.10 -7.29
C ALA A 165 -15.22 -1.71 -6.31
N VAL A 166 -15.92 -2.78 -6.70
CA VAL A 166 -16.85 -3.51 -5.82
C VAL A 166 -16.11 -4.11 -4.62
N PHE A 167 -14.97 -4.76 -4.85
CA PHE A 167 -14.16 -5.32 -3.78
C PHE A 167 -13.55 -4.24 -2.86
N SER A 168 -13.22 -3.06 -3.38
CA SER A 168 -12.74 -1.95 -2.56
C SER A 168 -13.82 -1.44 -1.61
N LEU A 169 -15.06 -1.26 -2.09
CA LEU A 169 -16.20 -0.90 -1.24
C LEU A 169 -16.50 -2.01 -0.22
N LEU A 170 -16.46 -3.27 -0.66
CA LEU A 170 -16.62 -4.43 0.21
C LEU A 170 -15.54 -4.47 1.30
N ALA A 171 -14.29 -4.15 0.99
CA ALA A 171 -13.20 -4.15 1.96
C ALA A 171 -13.42 -3.12 3.07
N TYR A 172 -13.89 -1.91 2.74
CA TYR A 172 -14.24 -0.90 3.75
C TYR A 172 -15.44 -1.33 4.60
N ALA A 173 -16.50 -1.86 3.97
CA ALA A 173 -17.65 -2.40 4.69
C ALA A 173 -17.27 -3.58 5.59
N TRP A 174 -16.38 -4.46 5.11
CA TRP A 174 -15.85 -5.60 5.85
C TRP A 174 -15.03 -5.14 7.06
N LEU A 175 -14.17 -4.13 6.89
CA LEU A 175 -13.39 -3.55 8.00
C LEU A 175 -14.31 -2.97 9.09
N VAL A 176 -15.37 -2.25 8.70
CA VAL A 176 -16.38 -1.76 9.66
C VAL A 176 -17.09 -2.93 10.34
N PHE A 177 -17.44 -3.98 9.60
CA PHE A 177 -18.11 -5.15 10.15
C PHE A 177 -17.27 -5.86 11.22
N ILE A 178 -15.99 -6.13 10.96
CA ILE A 178 -15.14 -6.84 11.92
C ILE A 178 -14.86 -6.00 13.19
N VAL A 179 -14.57 -4.70 13.04
CA VAL A 179 -14.18 -3.83 14.16
C VAL A 179 -15.37 -3.37 15.01
N GLN A 180 -16.55 -3.15 14.42
CA GLN A 180 -17.71 -2.55 15.11
C GLN A 180 -18.81 -3.55 15.46
N ILE A 181 -18.99 -4.62 14.67
CA ILE A 181 -20.15 -5.51 14.79
C ILE A 181 -19.74 -6.89 15.32
N SER A 182 -18.68 -7.47 14.77
CA SER A 182 -18.24 -8.83 15.11
C SER A 182 -17.53 -8.87 16.46
N SER A 183 -16.39 -8.20 16.59
CA SER A 183 -15.60 -8.11 17.81
C SER A 183 -15.20 -6.65 18.09
N PRO A 184 -15.90 -5.96 19.01
CA PRO A 184 -15.65 -4.55 19.30
C PRO A 184 -14.19 -4.31 19.69
N ASP A 185 -13.51 -3.47 18.91
CA ASP A 185 -12.13 -3.00 19.12
C ASP A 185 -11.03 -4.11 19.18
N ILE A 186 -11.35 -5.33 18.75
CA ILE A 186 -10.40 -6.46 18.70
C ILE A 186 -10.57 -7.19 17.37
N VAL A 187 -9.46 -7.57 16.74
CA VAL A 187 -9.47 -8.40 15.53
C VAL A 187 -9.14 -9.83 15.89
N ASP A 188 -10.08 -10.74 15.68
CA ASP A 188 -9.86 -12.17 15.90
C ASP A 188 -8.97 -12.76 14.80
N ILE A 189 -8.25 -13.85 15.14
CA ILE A 189 -7.36 -14.53 14.18
C ILE A 189 -8.13 -14.99 12.94
N TRP A 190 -9.38 -15.46 13.10
CA TRP A 190 -10.17 -15.92 11.96
C TRP A 190 -10.58 -14.77 11.04
N GLU A 191 -10.85 -13.57 11.58
CA GLU A 191 -11.17 -12.36 10.80
C GLU A 191 -9.95 -11.89 10.02
N ALA A 192 -8.78 -11.92 10.65
CA ALA A 192 -7.51 -11.60 10.01
C ALA A 192 -7.19 -12.60 8.89
N VAL A 193 -7.37 -13.89 9.13
CA VAL A 193 -7.16 -14.95 8.12
C VAL A 193 -8.15 -14.81 6.96
N LEU A 194 -9.42 -14.52 7.23
CA LEU A 194 -10.42 -14.32 6.18
C LEU A 194 -10.11 -13.08 5.35
N THR A 195 -9.72 -11.98 6.00
CA THR A 195 -9.27 -10.75 5.34
C THR A 195 -8.07 -11.01 4.42
N LEU A 196 -7.09 -11.78 4.91
CA LEU A 196 -5.93 -12.18 4.12
C LEU A 196 -6.32 -13.10 2.95
N ALA A 197 -7.28 -14.00 3.15
CA ALA A 197 -7.78 -14.92 2.12
C ALA A 197 -8.63 -14.22 1.05
N LEU A 198 -9.26 -13.08 1.34
CA LEU A 198 -9.98 -12.29 0.35
C LEU A 198 -9.06 -11.70 -0.73
N LEU A 199 -7.77 -11.48 -0.43
CA LEU A 199 -6.78 -10.99 -1.39
C LEU A 199 -6.55 -11.96 -2.57
N PRO A 200 -6.16 -13.25 -2.36
CA PRO A 200 -6.02 -14.21 -3.46
C PRO A 200 -7.34 -14.47 -4.18
N VAL A 201 -8.49 -14.38 -3.50
CA VAL A 201 -9.81 -14.47 -4.15
C VAL A 201 -10.03 -13.31 -5.12
N LEU A 202 -9.76 -12.07 -4.70
CA LEU A 202 -9.81 -10.89 -5.58
C LEU A 202 -8.88 -11.07 -6.79
N ILE A 203 -7.64 -11.47 -6.58
CA ILE A 203 -6.65 -11.67 -7.65
C ILE A 203 -7.15 -12.71 -8.65
N TYR A 204 -7.68 -13.82 -8.16
CA TYR A 204 -8.21 -14.88 -9.02
C TYR A 204 -9.40 -14.42 -9.86
N ILE A 205 -10.37 -13.73 -9.25
CA ILE A 205 -11.56 -13.22 -9.96
C ILE A 205 -11.16 -12.16 -10.99
N SER A 206 -10.25 -11.24 -10.63
CA SER A 206 -9.73 -10.23 -11.56
C SER A 206 -8.94 -10.86 -12.71
N TYR A 207 -8.15 -11.89 -12.45
CA TYR A 207 -7.45 -12.65 -13.50
C TYR A 207 -8.43 -13.39 -14.42
N ALA A 208 -9.46 -14.02 -13.87
CA ALA A 208 -10.49 -14.70 -14.66
C ALA A 208 -11.25 -13.71 -15.57
N ALA A 209 -11.53 -12.50 -15.08
CA ALA A 209 -12.13 -11.43 -15.86
C ALA A 209 -11.21 -10.93 -16.99
N ASP A 210 -9.91 -10.75 -16.71
CA ASP A 210 -8.89 -10.35 -17.69
C ASP A 210 -8.70 -11.39 -18.82
N VAL A 211 -8.71 -12.68 -18.47
CA VAL A 211 -8.57 -13.78 -19.45
C VAL A 211 -9.83 -13.93 -20.33
N GLY A 212 -10.97 -13.38 -19.90
CA GLY A 212 -12.24 -13.43 -20.64
C GLY A 212 -13.09 -14.67 -20.33
N LEU A 213 -12.95 -15.25 -19.12
CA LEU A 213 -13.77 -16.39 -18.66
C LEU A 213 -15.18 -15.99 -18.20
N TRP A 214 -15.50 -14.69 -18.16
CA TRP A 214 -16.79 -14.17 -17.72
C TRP A 214 -17.70 -13.84 -18.93
N PRO A 215 -19.02 -14.12 -18.87
CA PRO A 215 -19.92 -14.03 -20.03
C PRO A 215 -20.34 -12.60 -20.43
N PHE A 216 -19.51 -11.59 -20.17
CA PHE A 216 -19.73 -10.25 -20.77
C PHE A 216 -19.10 -10.24 -22.17
N PRO A 217 -19.73 -9.55 -23.16
CA PRO A 217 -19.24 -9.54 -24.52
C PRO A 217 -17.83 -8.96 -24.55
N ALA A 218 -16.83 -9.83 -24.74
CA ALA A 218 -15.45 -9.46 -24.90
C ALA A 218 -15.33 -8.53 -26.11
N LYS A 219 -15.02 -7.25 -25.86
CA LYS A 219 -14.57 -6.36 -26.94
C LYS A 219 -13.27 -6.98 -27.45
N ALA A 220 -13.26 -7.32 -28.74
CA ALA A 220 -12.20 -8.05 -29.40
C ALA A 220 -10.82 -7.57 -28.92
N ARG A 221 -9.98 -8.54 -28.52
CA ARG A 221 -8.59 -8.37 -28.08
C ARG A 221 -7.80 -7.69 -29.21
N GLY A 222 -7.89 -6.36 -29.28
CA GLY A 222 -7.27 -5.53 -30.28
C GLY A 222 -5.76 -5.55 -30.09
N SER A 223 -5.09 -6.34 -30.93
CA SER A 223 -3.70 -6.20 -31.33
C SER A 223 -2.70 -5.87 -30.20
N ARG A 224 -2.32 -6.89 -29.43
CA ARG A 224 -1.02 -6.92 -28.72
C ARG A 224 0.18 -7.10 -29.68
N ALA A 225 -0.05 -7.06 -31.00
CA ALA A 225 0.96 -7.34 -32.03
C ALA A 225 1.52 -6.08 -32.71
N SER A 226 0.98 -4.89 -32.45
CA SER A 226 1.35 -3.66 -33.17
C SER A 226 2.15 -2.64 -32.35
N LEU A 227 2.45 -2.89 -31.07
CA LEU A 227 3.26 -1.99 -30.23
C LEU A 227 4.72 -2.43 -30.08
N ASP A 228 5.07 -3.66 -30.46
CA ASP A 228 6.46 -4.14 -30.46
C ASP A 228 7.15 -3.97 -31.84
N ALA A 229 6.50 -3.31 -32.81
CA ALA A 229 7.00 -3.17 -34.18
C ALA A 229 7.57 -1.79 -34.51
N GLU A 230 7.47 -0.80 -33.62
CA GLU A 230 7.93 0.55 -33.92
C GLU A 230 8.59 1.21 -32.71
N GLN A 231 9.86 0.89 -32.52
CA GLN A 231 10.84 1.84 -32.01
C GLN A 231 12.25 1.35 -32.41
N PRO A 232 13.00 2.11 -33.22
CA PRO A 232 14.41 1.84 -33.52
C PRO A 232 15.32 2.04 -32.31
#